data_AF-A0A9D7LI15-F1
#
_entry.id   AF-A0A9D7LI15-F1
#
_cell.length_a   1.000
_cell.length_b   1.000
_cell.length_c   1.000
_cell.angle_alpha   90.00
_cell.angle_beta   90.00
_cell.angle_gamma   90.00
#
_symmetry.space_group_name_H-M   'P 1'
#
loop_
_entity.id
_entity.type
_entity.pdbx_description
1 polymer ?
#
loop_
_entity_poly.entity_id
_entity_poly.type
_entity_poly.pdbx_seq_one_letter_code
_entity_poly.pdbx_strand_id
1 'polypeptide(L)'
;MTQPTTFLATLMTMSHASAVGAESSTTLVGHVADFAPLQAITDPDQVRDAFNATELPEFTGPGGTAYLLVFPKVPLMRLVNPTQRRGPVSPSFPMGFLKVTHDIVPVWWLELTRVPIGAVVWRLEPGGSQPFGEAAYRGLARGWEGAQGYLPPTGLFGPRARWRGGEFIAAFAEGGLELLSRAPHPGMQEARPGVWQAVVPRSEVDEVFELELTAQWRGQPVRVLDSDGDRVRLLLPDPDRAQATALGVIEVSPGVWQVIAPRSEISDVSGVELRLS
;
A
#
# COMPACT_ATOMS: atom_id res chain seq x y z
N MET A 1 -21.80 14.25 6.29
CA MET A 1 -22.22 12.85 6.12
C MET A 1 -20.98 12.01 5.93
N THR A 2 -20.58 11.21 6.91
CA THR A 2 -19.52 10.21 6.78
C THR A 2 -20.07 9.09 5.89
N GLN A 3 -19.48 8.91 4.70
CA GLN A 3 -19.73 7.74 3.86
C GLN A 3 -19.46 6.48 4.70
N PRO A 4 -20.27 5.41 4.56
CA PRO A 4 -19.96 4.14 5.23
C PRO A 4 -18.57 3.67 4.77
N THR A 5 -17.68 3.46 5.73
CA THR A 5 -16.31 3.02 5.44
C THR A 5 -16.33 1.58 4.94
N THR A 6 -16.17 1.39 3.62
CA THR A 6 -15.89 0.08 3.05
C THR A 6 -14.48 -0.35 3.44
N PHE A 7 -14.32 -1.56 3.97
CA PHE A 7 -13.01 -2.14 4.25
C PHE A 7 -12.63 -3.14 3.17
N LEU A 8 -11.38 -3.04 2.72
CA LEU A 8 -10.74 -3.99 1.83
C LEU A 8 -9.73 -4.82 2.63
N ALA A 9 -9.38 -5.99 2.11
CA ALA A 9 -8.33 -6.82 2.66
C ALA A 9 -7.44 -7.39 1.56
N THR A 10 -6.17 -7.63 1.89
CA THR A 10 -5.21 -8.36 1.06
C THR A 10 -4.45 -9.37 1.90
N LEU A 11 -4.15 -10.53 1.31
CA LEU A 11 -3.26 -11.51 1.91
C LEU A 11 -1.82 -11.03 1.81
N MET A 12 -1.12 -11.00 2.94
CA MET A 12 0.25 -10.48 3.02
C MET A 12 1.26 -11.61 2.81
N THR A 13 2.31 -11.31 2.07
CA THR A 13 3.54 -12.11 2.12
C THR A 13 4.25 -11.89 3.46
N MET A 14 5.08 -12.86 3.87
CA MET A 14 5.90 -12.75 5.06
C MET A 14 6.94 -11.63 4.97
N SER A 15 7.43 -11.31 3.77
CA SER A 15 8.27 -10.13 3.56
C SER A 15 7.52 -8.85 3.91
N HIS A 16 6.25 -8.73 3.50
CA HIS A 16 5.44 -7.55 3.80
C HIS A 16 5.06 -7.48 5.29
N ALA A 17 4.64 -8.59 5.90
CA ALA A 17 4.34 -8.65 7.33
C ALA A 17 5.56 -8.27 8.18
N SER A 18 6.75 -8.77 7.81
CA SER A 18 8.01 -8.42 8.49
C SER A 18 8.37 -6.94 8.31
N ALA A 19 8.18 -6.38 7.10
CA ALA A 19 8.46 -4.98 6.82
C ALA A 19 7.55 -4.01 7.59
N VAL A 20 6.32 -4.42 7.92
CA VAL A 20 5.44 -3.66 8.82
C VAL A 20 6.05 -3.58 10.23
N GLY A 21 6.50 -4.71 10.78
CA GLY A 21 7.07 -4.76 12.13
C GLY A 21 8.47 -4.14 12.27
N ALA A 22 9.32 -4.30 11.25
CA ALA A 22 10.72 -3.86 11.31
C ALA A 22 10.93 -2.45 10.75
N GLU A 23 10.35 -2.15 9.58
CA GLU A 23 10.70 -0.98 8.77
C GLU A 23 9.60 0.09 8.73
N SER A 24 8.48 -0.14 9.43
CA SER A 24 7.30 0.72 9.35
C SER A 24 6.83 0.94 7.90
N SER A 25 6.88 -0.09 7.06
CA SER A 25 6.49 0.02 5.65
C SER A 25 5.11 0.66 5.48
N THR A 26 5.01 1.66 4.60
CA THR A 26 3.76 2.36 4.29
C THR A 26 3.28 2.09 2.87
N THR A 27 3.84 1.09 2.19
CA THR A 27 3.47 0.74 0.80
C THR A 27 2.32 -0.26 0.78
N LEU A 28 1.32 -0.03 -0.06
CA LEU A 28 0.19 -0.91 -0.26
C LEU A 28 -0.09 -1.10 -1.76
N VAL A 29 -0.14 -2.34 -2.21
CA VAL A 29 -0.31 -2.72 -3.62
C VAL A 29 -0.70 -4.21 -3.70
N GLY A 30 -1.39 -4.62 -4.75
CA GLY A 30 -1.65 -6.02 -5.07
C GLY A 30 -3.13 -6.38 -5.06
N HIS A 31 -3.42 -7.67 -4.99
CA HIS A 31 -4.80 -8.17 -5.02
C HIS A 31 -5.53 -7.85 -3.71
N VAL A 32 -6.69 -7.22 -3.83
CA VAL A 32 -7.56 -6.82 -2.72
C VAL A 32 -9.00 -7.27 -2.99
N ALA A 33 -9.73 -7.56 -1.93
CA ALA A 33 -11.16 -7.88 -1.98
C ALA A 33 -11.90 -7.18 -0.84
N ASP A 34 -13.23 -7.13 -0.92
CA ASP A 34 -14.05 -6.64 0.20
C ASP A 34 -13.80 -7.51 1.44
N PHE A 35 -13.64 -6.87 2.59
CA PHE A 35 -13.29 -7.57 3.82
C PHE A 35 -14.49 -8.28 4.46
N ALA A 36 -15.72 -7.78 4.27
CA ALA A 36 -16.90 -8.32 4.95
C ALA A 36 -17.11 -9.84 4.73
N PRO A 37 -17.00 -10.39 3.50
CA PRO A 37 -17.07 -11.84 3.31
C PRO A 37 -15.90 -12.62 3.91
N LEU A 38 -14.73 -11.98 4.05
CA LEU A 38 -13.51 -12.60 4.58
C LEU A 38 -13.49 -12.65 6.11
N GLN A 39 -14.32 -11.85 6.80
CA GLN A 39 -14.39 -11.82 8.27
C GLN A 39 -14.78 -13.18 8.88
N ALA A 40 -15.53 -13.99 8.15
CA ALA A 40 -15.96 -15.31 8.60
C ALA A 40 -14.84 -16.37 8.53
N ILE A 41 -13.75 -16.07 7.81
CA ILE A 41 -12.63 -17.01 7.64
C ILE A 41 -11.68 -16.86 8.82
N THR A 42 -11.59 -17.89 9.66
CA THR A 42 -10.67 -17.93 10.81
C THR A 42 -9.50 -18.89 10.59
N ASP A 43 -9.63 -19.80 9.62
CA ASP A 43 -8.62 -20.78 9.27
C ASP A 43 -7.59 -20.21 8.26
N PRO A 44 -6.29 -20.22 8.60
CA PRO A 44 -5.22 -19.82 7.69
C PRO A 44 -5.21 -20.53 6.33
N ASP A 45 -5.56 -21.81 6.27
CA ASP A 45 -5.56 -22.56 5.01
C ASP A 45 -6.72 -22.13 4.12
N GLN A 46 -7.89 -21.87 4.71
CA GLN A 46 -9.05 -21.38 3.96
C GLN A 46 -8.81 -19.98 3.38
N VAL A 47 -8.14 -19.08 4.12
CA VAL A 47 -7.83 -17.75 3.57
C VAL A 47 -6.78 -17.83 2.45
N ARG A 48 -5.77 -18.71 2.58
CA ARG A 48 -4.80 -18.94 1.50
C ARG A 48 -5.46 -19.52 0.26
N ASP A 49 -6.36 -20.49 0.43
CA ASP A 49 -7.12 -21.09 -0.66
C ASP A 49 -7.99 -20.06 -1.39
N ALA A 50 -8.70 -19.22 -0.63
CA ALA A 50 -9.51 -18.14 -1.20
C ALA A 50 -8.68 -17.19 -2.10
N PHE A 51 -7.45 -16.90 -1.69
CA PHE A 51 -6.49 -16.07 -2.42
C PHE A 51 -5.63 -16.85 -3.43
N ASN A 52 -5.92 -18.13 -3.71
CA ASN A 52 -5.14 -18.96 -4.64
C ASN A 52 -3.63 -19.00 -4.28
N ALA A 53 -3.34 -19.10 -2.99
CA ALA A 53 -2.00 -18.98 -2.41
C ALA A 53 -1.59 -20.19 -1.55
N THR A 54 -2.35 -21.30 -1.58
CA THR A 54 -2.11 -22.49 -0.76
C THR A 54 -0.72 -23.10 -0.95
N GLU A 55 -0.23 -23.13 -2.19
CA GLU A 55 1.08 -23.70 -2.54
C GLU A 55 2.23 -22.68 -2.49
N LEU A 56 1.95 -21.46 -2.01
CA LEU A 56 2.90 -20.35 -2.03
C LEU A 56 3.49 -20.13 -0.62
N PRO A 57 4.74 -20.57 -0.37
CA PRO A 57 5.35 -20.51 0.96
C PRO A 57 5.54 -19.09 1.47
N GLU A 58 5.65 -18.09 0.59
CA GLU A 58 5.77 -16.68 0.96
C GLU A 58 4.53 -16.14 1.68
N PHE A 59 3.38 -16.82 1.61
CA PHE A 59 2.14 -16.48 2.33
C PHE A 59 1.91 -17.34 3.59
N THR A 60 2.87 -18.19 3.94
CA THR A 60 2.77 -19.07 5.10
C THR A 60 3.70 -18.58 6.20
N GLY A 61 3.12 -18.13 7.31
CA GLY A 61 3.85 -17.67 8.48
C GLY A 61 4.28 -18.78 9.43
N PRO A 62 4.97 -18.42 10.53
CA PRO A 62 5.38 -19.35 11.56
C PRO A 62 4.20 -20.17 12.07
N GLY A 63 4.41 -21.48 12.22
CA GLY A 63 3.36 -22.39 12.69
C GLY A 63 2.15 -22.51 11.77
N GLY A 64 2.25 -22.16 10.48
CA GLY A 64 1.15 -22.24 9.52
C GLY A 64 0.19 -21.05 9.54
N THR A 65 0.56 -19.96 10.23
CA THR A 65 -0.24 -18.73 10.32
C THR A 65 -0.43 -18.05 8.96
N ALA A 66 -1.48 -17.24 8.85
CA ALA A 66 -1.72 -16.35 7.71
C ALA A 66 -1.89 -14.91 8.20
N TYR A 67 -1.56 -13.94 7.34
CA TYR A 67 -1.63 -12.52 7.66
C TYR A 67 -2.50 -11.79 6.63
N LEU A 68 -3.56 -11.13 7.10
CA LEU A 68 -4.39 -10.25 6.30
C LEU A 68 -4.10 -8.80 6.68
N LEU A 69 -3.86 -7.95 5.68
CA LEU A 69 -3.91 -6.51 5.89
C LEU A 69 -5.31 -6.02 5.57
N VAL A 70 -6.04 -5.58 6.60
CA VAL A 70 -7.39 -5.02 6.52
C VAL A 70 -7.30 -3.51 6.59
N PHE A 71 -7.96 -2.79 5.70
CA PHE A 71 -7.83 -1.33 5.64
C PHE A 71 -9.07 -0.64 5.07
N PRO A 72 -9.36 0.60 5.50
CA PRO A 72 -10.45 1.36 4.93
C PRO A 72 -10.12 1.76 3.49
N LYS A 73 -11.10 1.65 2.59
CA LYS A 73 -11.04 2.25 1.26
C LYS A 73 -11.10 3.77 1.43
N VAL A 74 -10.05 4.45 1.03
CA VAL A 74 -9.96 5.92 1.07
C VAL A 74 -10.00 6.49 -0.35
N PRO A 75 -10.35 7.77 -0.51
CA PRO A 75 -10.29 8.41 -1.82
C PRO A 75 -8.90 8.34 -2.45
N LEU A 76 -8.83 8.46 -3.77
CA LEU A 76 -7.63 8.32 -4.61
C LEU A 76 -7.06 6.89 -4.73
N MET A 77 -7.55 5.91 -3.97
CA MET A 77 -7.22 4.51 -4.24
C MET A 77 -7.77 4.06 -5.60
N ARG A 78 -6.90 3.50 -6.44
CA ARG A 78 -7.26 3.02 -7.78
C ARG A 78 -7.32 1.50 -7.80
N LEU A 79 -8.51 0.99 -8.08
CA LEU A 79 -8.81 -0.43 -8.21
C LEU A 79 -8.96 -0.75 -9.70
N VAL A 80 -8.16 -1.68 -10.19
CA VAL A 80 -8.14 -2.12 -11.59
C VAL A 80 -8.64 -3.56 -11.64
N ASN A 81 -9.38 -3.92 -12.68
CA ASN A 81 -9.76 -5.32 -12.88
C ASN A 81 -8.47 -6.13 -13.12
N PRO A 82 -8.19 -7.20 -12.34
CA PRO A 82 -6.96 -7.97 -12.47
C PRO A 82 -6.77 -8.56 -13.86
N THR A 83 -7.85 -8.78 -14.62
CA THR A 83 -7.80 -9.31 -16.00
C THR A 83 -7.32 -8.30 -17.05
N GLN A 84 -7.27 -7.01 -16.71
CA GLN A 84 -6.77 -5.95 -17.60
C GLN A 84 -5.26 -5.76 -17.50
N ARG A 85 -4.58 -6.60 -16.72
CA ARG A 85 -3.14 -6.55 -16.45
C ARG A 85 -2.50 -7.90 -16.72
N ARG A 86 -1.19 -7.92 -16.95
CA ARG A 86 -0.44 -9.18 -17.02
C ARG A 86 -0.46 -9.89 -15.66
N GLY A 87 -0.33 -9.12 -14.57
CA GLY A 87 -0.38 -9.60 -13.19
C GLY A 87 0.72 -10.63 -12.86
N PRO A 88 0.78 -11.12 -11.62
CA PRO A 88 1.60 -12.28 -11.28
C PRO A 88 1.03 -13.57 -11.90
N VAL A 89 1.91 -14.56 -12.09
CA VAL A 89 1.49 -15.93 -12.45
C VAL A 89 0.69 -16.57 -11.32
N SER A 90 1.12 -16.35 -10.07
CA SER A 90 0.44 -16.79 -8.85
C SER A 90 0.74 -15.81 -7.70
N PRO A 91 -0.23 -15.47 -6.81
CA PRO A 91 -1.64 -15.79 -6.93
C PRO A 91 -2.28 -15.03 -8.10
N SER A 92 -3.05 -15.72 -8.95
CA SER A 92 -3.73 -15.13 -10.09
C SER A 92 -5.24 -15.32 -10.03
N PHE A 93 -5.97 -14.33 -10.56
CA PHE A 93 -7.43 -14.28 -10.55
C PHE A 93 -7.96 -14.02 -11.97
N PRO A 94 -7.81 -15.00 -12.89
CA PRO A 94 -8.19 -14.83 -14.29
C PRO A 94 -9.69 -14.58 -14.50
N MET A 95 -10.52 -14.98 -13.52
CA MET A 95 -11.96 -14.70 -13.52
C MET A 95 -12.32 -13.42 -12.75
N GLY A 96 -11.38 -12.82 -12.01
CA GLY A 96 -11.61 -11.62 -11.20
C GLY A 96 -12.33 -11.85 -9.88
N PHE A 97 -12.30 -13.06 -9.32
CA PHE A 97 -13.00 -13.39 -8.07
C PHE A 97 -12.20 -14.31 -7.13
N LEU A 98 -12.35 -14.11 -5.82
CA LEU A 98 -12.02 -15.08 -4.77
C LEU A 98 -13.13 -16.12 -4.69
N LYS A 99 -12.75 -17.35 -4.33
CA LYS A 99 -13.69 -18.39 -3.94
C LYS A 99 -13.71 -18.47 -2.42
N VAL A 100 -14.80 -18.03 -1.82
CA VAL A 100 -15.07 -18.22 -0.39
C VAL A 100 -16.15 -19.30 -0.28
N THR A 101 -16.16 -20.10 0.78
CA THR A 101 -16.93 -21.36 0.86
C THR A 101 -18.39 -21.27 0.34
N HIS A 102 -19.08 -20.17 0.61
CA HIS A 102 -20.46 -19.94 0.17
C HIS A 102 -20.65 -18.65 -0.63
N ASP A 103 -19.57 -17.99 -1.06
CA ASP A 103 -19.59 -16.67 -1.70
C ASP A 103 -18.56 -16.55 -2.82
N ILE A 104 -18.84 -15.67 -3.77
CA ILE A 104 -17.90 -15.24 -4.81
C ILE A 104 -17.63 -13.75 -4.58
N VAL A 105 -16.38 -13.41 -4.29
CA VAL A 105 -16.00 -12.05 -3.91
C VAL A 105 -15.17 -11.43 -5.03
N PRO A 106 -15.56 -10.27 -5.61
CA PRO A 106 -14.73 -9.59 -6.59
C PRO A 106 -13.32 -9.30 -6.06
N VAL A 107 -12.32 -9.60 -6.89
CA VAL A 107 -10.93 -9.23 -6.65
C VAL A 107 -10.58 -8.06 -7.54
N TRP A 108 -9.87 -7.11 -6.96
CA TRP A 108 -9.30 -5.98 -7.65
C TRP A 108 -7.78 -6.01 -7.51
N TRP A 109 -7.08 -5.48 -8.50
CA TRP A 109 -5.71 -5.04 -8.31
C TRP A 109 -5.72 -3.61 -7.76
N LEU A 110 -5.19 -3.41 -6.56
CA LEU A 110 -4.93 -2.09 -6.02
C LEU A 110 -3.58 -1.59 -6.56
N GLU A 111 -3.62 -0.49 -7.30
CA GLU A 111 -2.39 0.19 -7.69
C GLU A 111 -1.64 0.73 -6.48
N LEU A 112 -0.31 0.84 -6.62
CA LEU A 112 0.56 1.23 -5.53
C LEU A 112 0.12 2.57 -4.92
N THR A 113 -0.18 2.52 -3.62
CA THR A 113 -0.59 3.65 -2.81
C THR A 113 0.00 3.54 -1.40
N ARG A 114 -0.31 4.51 -0.55
CA ARG A 114 0.10 4.52 0.85
C ARG A 114 -0.92 3.78 1.72
N VAL A 115 -0.45 3.04 2.71
CA VAL A 115 -1.30 2.44 3.75
C VAL A 115 -2.17 3.53 4.40
N PRO A 116 -3.51 3.39 4.42
CA PRO A 116 -4.39 4.38 5.03
C PRO A 116 -4.43 4.24 6.55
N ILE A 117 -4.77 5.33 7.24
CA ILE A 117 -4.99 5.34 8.69
C ILE A 117 -6.15 4.40 9.02
N GLY A 118 -5.97 3.60 10.08
CA GLY A 118 -6.96 2.59 10.48
C GLY A 118 -6.77 1.23 9.80
N ALA A 119 -5.71 1.06 9.00
CA ALA A 119 -5.27 -0.26 8.58
C ALA A 119 -4.80 -1.11 9.77
N VAL A 120 -5.10 -2.40 9.74
CA VAL A 120 -4.76 -3.37 10.78
C VAL A 120 -4.25 -4.65 10.13
N VAL A 121 -3.14 -5.18 10.63
CA VAL A 121 -2.65 -6.53 10.31
C VAL A 121 -3.37 -7.53 11.21
N TRP A 122 -4.09 -8.44 10.60
CA TRP A 122 -4.79 -9.55 11.25
C TRP A 122 -3.98 -10.82 11.08
N ARG A 123 -3.65 -11.49 12.18
CA ARG A 123 -3.01 -12.80 12.18
C ARG A 123 -4.05 -13.89 12.44
N LEU A 124 -4.10 -14.87 11.55
CA LEU A 124 -4.91 -16.07 11.69
C LEU A 124 -3.99 -17.21 12.15
N GLU A 125 -4.43 -17.95 13.17
CA GLU A 125 -3.72 -19.10 13.71
C GLU A 125 -4.46 -20.40 13.39
N PRO A 126 -3.76 -21.51 13.11
CA PRO A 126 -4.42 -22.80 12.96
C PRO A 126 -5.17 -23.19 14.24
N GLY A 127 -6.45 -23.55 14.10
CA GLY A 127 -7.33 -23.86 15.24
C GLY A 127 -7.79 -22.63 16.05
N GLY A 128 -7.43 -21.41 15.64
CA GLY A 128 -7.89 -20.18 16.26
C GLY A 128 -9.39 -19.93 16.02
N SER A 129 -10.08 -19.45 17.06
CA SER A 129 -11.51 -19.14 16.97
C SER A 129 -11.81 -17.77 16.38
N GLN A 130 -10.85 -16.83 16.43
CA GLN A 130 -10.92 -15.49 15.83
C GLN A 130 -9.52 -14.98 15.46
N PRO A 131 -9.38 -14.13 14.43
CA PRO A 131 -8.11 -13.49 14.11
C PRO A 131 -7.68 -12.50 15.20
N PHE A 132 -6.38 -12.30 15.35
CA PHE A 132 -5.79 -11.34 16.29
C PHE A 132 -5.25 -10.11 15.56
N GLY A 133 -5.60 -8.90 16.01
CA GLY A 133 -5.03 -7.65 15.50
C GLY A 133 -3.59 -7.47 15.99
N GLU A 134 -2.62 -7.78 15.13
CA GLU A 134 -1.19 -7.80 15.49
C GLU A 134 -0.54 -6.41 15.45
N ALA A 135 -0.90 -5.60 14.46
CA ALA A 135 -0.38 -4.25 14.31
C ALA A 135 -1.47 -3.35 13.73
N ALA A 136 -1.48 -2.08 14.13
CA ALA A 136 -2.40 -1.08 13.61
C ALA A 136 -1.64 0.16 13.12
N TYR A 137 -1.97 0.65 11.93
CA TYR A 137 -1.36 1.86 11.37
C TYR A 137 -2.05 3.10 11.95
N ARG A 138 -1.30 3.86 12.77
CA ARG A 138 -1.83 4.95 13.61
C ARG A 138 -1.69 6.34 13.01
N GLY A 139 -1.21 6.46 11.78
CA GLY A 139 -1.01 7.76 11.14
C GLY A 139 0.38 7.96 10.57
N LEU A 140 0.54 9.01 9.77
CA LEU A 140 1.79 9.37 9.13
C LEU A 140 2.88 9.66 10.15
N ALA A 141 2.56 10.38 11.23
CA ALA A 141 3.52 10.76 12.26
C ALA A 141 3.77 9.66 13.30
N ARG A 142 2.82 8.73 13.46
CA ARG A 142 2.89 7.67 14.47
C ARG A 142 3.47 6.37 13.93
N GLY A 143 3.13 6.00 12.69
CA GLY A 143 3.52 4.73 12.08
C GLY A 143 2.68 3.55 12.58
N TRP A 144 3.25 2.35 12.48
CA TRP A 144 2.65 1.12 12.96
C TRP A 144 2.83 0.96 14.47
N GLU A 145 1.75 0.60 15.16
CA GLU A 145 1.80 0.19 16.56
C GLU A 145 2.59 -1.10 16.71
N GLY A 146 3.49 -1.15 17.69
CA GLY A 146 4.35 -2.30 17.96
C GLY A 146 5.56 -2.45 17.03
N ALA A 147 5.71 -1.60 16.01
CA ALA A 147 6.89 -1.63 15.15
C ALA A 147 8.18 -1.23 15.91
N GLN A 148 9.29 -1.89 15.59
CA GLN A 148 10.58 -1.65 16.23
C GLN A 148 11.17 -0.28 15.90
N GLY A 149 10.83 0.26 14.74
CA GLY A 149 11.31 1.53 14.23
C GLY A 149 10.19 2.35 13.61
N TYR A 150 10.44 3.66 13.49
CA TYR A 150 9.59 4.59 12.77
C TYR A 150 10.42 5.26 11.68
N LEU A 151 9.92 5.21 10.45
CA LEU A 151 10.42 5.97 9.33
C LEU A 151 9.29 6.85 8.79
N PRO A 152 9.48 8.18 8.71
CA PRO A 152 8.47 9.04 8.10
C PRO A 152 8.32 8.62 6.62
N PRO A 153 7.08 8.56 6.10
CA PRO A 153 6.87 8.24 4.70
C PRO A 153 7.58 9.26 3.81
N THR A 154 8.35 8.77 2.85
CA THR A 154 9.08 9.57 1.85
C THR A 154 8.56 9.38 0.44
N GLY A 155 7.70 8.36 0.23
CA GLY A 155 7.13 8.01 -1.06
C GLY A 155 6.37 9.17 -1.72
N LEU A 156 6.58 9.32 -3.02
CA LEU A 156 5.93 10.29 -3.90
C LEU A 156 4.53 9.84 -4.36
N PHE A 157 4.08 8.67 -3.92
CA PHE A 157 2.77 8.08 -4.20
C PHE A 157 1.76 8.34 -3.08
N GLY A 158 0.48 8.04 -3.33
CA GLY A 158 -0.60 8.21 -2.35
C GLY A 158 -0.96 9.69 -2.09
N PRO A 159 -1.88 9.94 -1.15
CA PRO A 159 -2.47 11.27 -0.98
C PRO A 159 -1.45 12.34 -0.56
N ARG A 160 -1.67 13.54 -1.09
CA ARG A 160 -0.98 14.80 -0.81
C ARG A 160 -2.02 15.90 -0.68
N ALA A 161 -1.64 17.00 -0.04
CA ALA A 161 -2.53 18.13 0.15
C ALA A 161 -1.80 19.48 0.10
N ARG A 162 -2.49 20.49 -0.42
CA ARG A 162 -2.08 21.89 -0.32
C ARG A 162 -2.80 22.55 0.84
N TRP A 163 -2.05 23.17 1.74
CA TRP A 163 -2.59 23.82 2.93
C TRP A 163 -1.71 25.00 3.32
N ARG A 164 -2.30 26.19 3.44
CA ARG A 164 -1.60 27.41 3.91
C ARG A 164 -0.31 27.71 3.13
N GLY A 165 -0.34 27.48 1.82
CA GLY A 165 0.79 27.75 0.92
C GLY A 165 1.89 26.67 0.90
N GLY A 166 1.74 25.59 1.67
CA GLY A 166 2.62 24.43 1.64
C GLY A 166 1.99 23.23 0.93
N GLU A 167 2.83 22.28 0.54
CA GLU A 167 2.43 20.97 0.01
C GLU A 167 2.96 19.87 0.93
N PHE A 168 2.07 18.96 1.33
CA PHE A 168 2.37 17.96 2.35
C PHE A 168 1.97 16.56 1.92
N ILE A 169 2.68 15.57 2.46
CA ILE A 169 2.18 14.20 2.47
C ILE A 169 0.91 14.19 3.33
N ALA A 170 -0.15 13.56 2.81
CA ALA A 170 -1.43 13.54 3.46
C ALA A 170 -1.95 12.11 3.65
N ALA A 171 -2.81 11.96 4.65
CA ALA A 171 -3.60 10.76 4.86
C ALA A 171 -4.99 11.16 5.37
N PHE A 172 -6.02 10.47 4.89
CA PHE A 172 -7.37 10.67 5.39
C PHE A 172 -7.46 10.16 6.83
N ALA A 173 -7.95 11.02 7.72
CA ALA A 173 -8.11 10.75 9.14
C ALA A 173 -9.57 11.00 9.54
N GLU A 174 -9.95 10.52 10.73
CA GLU A 174 -11.22 10.94 11.33
C GLU A 174 -11.22 12.47 11.51
N GLY A 175 -12.27 13.12 11.02
CA GLY A 175 -12.42 14.58 11.11
C GLY A 175 -11.64 15.40 10.06
N GLY A 176 -10.82 14.78 9.19
CA GLY A 176 -10.13 15.53 8.13
C GLY A 176 -8.92 14.84 7.53
N LEU A 177 -7.79 15.55 7.48
CA LEU A 177 -6.54 15.08 6.89
C LEU A 177 -5.41 15.22 7.91
N GLU A 178 -4.65 14.15 8.11
CA GLU A 178 -3.33 14.23 8.73
C GLU A 178 -2.33 14.66 7.66
N LEU A 179 -1.59 15.73 7.94
CA LEU A 179 -0.54 16.30 7.11
C LEU A 179 0.81 16.08 7.77
N LEU A 180 1.82 15.72 6.99
CA LEU A 180 3.18 15.49 7.46
C LEU A 180 4.19 16.37 6.71
N SER A 181 5.11 16.96 7.48
CA SER A 181 6.24 17.75 6.97
C SER A 181 7.54 17.32 7.66
N ARG A 182 8.66 17.43 6.91
CA ARG A 182 10.02 17.24 7.44
C ARG A 182 10.67 18.54 7.94
N ALA A 183 9.93 19.64 7.89
CA ALA A 183 10.35 20.95 8.34
C ALA A 183 9.21 21.65 9.09
N PRO A 184 9.52 22.56 10.04
CA PRO A 184 8.50 23.36 10.71
C PRO A 184 7.63 24.12 9.71
N HIS A 185 6.33 24.17 9.96
CA HIS A 185 5.38 24.95 9.18
C HIS A 185 4.32 25.59 10.10
N PRO A 186 3.89 26.84 9.87
CA PRO A 186 2.85 27.47 10.67
C PRO A 186 1.59 26.61 10.80
N GLY A 187 1.16 26.36 12.04
CA GLY A 187 0.01 25.51 12.35
C GLY A 187 0.31 24.01 12.46
N MET A 188 1.54 23.58 12.22
CA MET A 188 2.00 22.22 12.54
C MET A 188 2.69 22.18 13.90
N GLN A 189 2.60 21.02 14.55
CA GLN A 189 3.32 20.71 15.78
C GLN A 189 4.34 19.61 15.52
N GLU A 190 5.49 19.68 16.20
CA GLU A 190 6.49 18.61 16.12
C GLU A 190 5.96 17.37 16.84
N ALA A 191 5.72 16.30 16.07
CA ALA A 191 5.24 15.03 16.60
C ALA A 191 6.40 14.13 17.06
N ARG A 192 7.54 14.24 16.37
CA ARG A 192 8.81 13.56 16.63
C ARG A 192 9.95 14.45 16.13
N PRO A 193 11.20 14.25 16.59
CA PRO A 193 12.34 15.04 16.10
C PRO A 193 12.40 15.08 14.57
N GLY A 194 12.29 16.29 14.00
CA GLY A 194 12.32 16.51 12.55
C GLY A 194 11.07 16.09 11.79
N VAL A 195 9.97 15.78 12.49
CA VAL A 195 8.68 15.40 11.90
C VAL A 195 7.58 16.27 12.49
N TRP A 196 6.99 17.06 11.61
CA TRP A 196 5.95 18.02 11.93
C TRP A 196 4.63 17.52 11.36
N GLN A 197 3.55 17.66 12.13
CA GLN A 197 2.22 17.22 11.72
C GLN A 197 1.15 18.28 11.99
N ALA A 198 0.07 18.21 11.24
CA ALA A 198 -1.21 18.80 11.61
C ALA A 198 -2.34 17.85 11.23
N VAL A 199 -3.39 17.79 12.05
CA VAL A 199 -4.67 17.19 11.64
C VAL A 199 -5.62 18.34 11.41
N VAL A 200 -6.07 18.50 10.18
CA VAL A 200 -6.85 19.67 9.76
C VAL A 200 -8.18 19.24 9.15
N PRO A 201 -9.27 19.97 9.40
CA PRO A 201 -10.54 19.73 8.71
C PRO A 201 -10.36 19.79 7.19
N ARG A 202 -11.05 18.92 6.45
CA ARG A 202 -11.01 18.92 4.98
C ARG A 202 -11.38 20.28 4.38
N SER A 203 -12.22 21.07 5.05
CA SER A 203 -12.64 22.40 4.62
C SER A 203 -11.54 23.46 4.69
N GLU A 204 -10.48 23.25 5.46
CA GLU A 204 -9.33 24.15 5.54
C GLU A 204 -8.25 23.83 4.50
N VAL A 205 -8.36 22.69 3.84
CA VAL A 205 -7.39 22.22 2.85
C VAL A 205 -7.77 22.73 1.46
N ASP A 206 -6.83 23.43 0.84
CA ASP A 206 -7.00 24.06 -0.48
C ASP A 206 -7.23 22.99 -1.54
N GLU A 207 -6.44 21.92 -1.50
CA GLU A 207 -6.51 20.84 -2.49
C GLU A 207 -6.03 19.51 -1.93
N VAL A 208 -6.63 18.41 -2.39
CA VAL A 208 -6.19 17.04 -2.13
C VAL A 208 -5.97 16.33 -3.46
N PHE A 209 -4.80 15.72 -3.63
CA PHE A 209 -4.40 15.09 -4.87
C PHE A 209 -3.42 13.93 -4.63
N GLU A 210 -3.17 13.13 -5.65
CA GLU A 210 -2.02 12.22 -5.72
C GLU A 210 -1.10 12.67 -6.85
N LEU A 211 0.21 12.57 -6.62
CA LEU A 211 1.21 12.81 -7.67
C LEU A 211 1.58 11.47 -8.30
N GLU A 212 1.44 11.38 -9.62
CA GLU A 212 1.97 10.27 -10.40
C GLU A 212 3.13 10.75 -11.23
N LEU A 213 4.34 10.35 -10.82
CA LEU A 213 5.56 10.62 -11.56
C LEU A 213 5.92 9.42 -12.43
N THR A 214 6.10 9.66 -13.72
CA THR A 214 6.59 8.68 -14.69
C THR A 214 7.92 9.14 -15.28
N ALA A 215 8.72 8.19 -15.75
CA ALA A 215 10.01 8.45 -16.36
C ALA A 215 10.39 7.33 -17.34
N GLN A 216 11.52 7.50 -18.02
CA GLN A 216 12.19 6.46 -18.79
C GLN A 216 13.43 5.97 -18.05
N TRP A 217 13.60 4.64 -18.00
CA TRP A 217 14.80 3.99 -17.48
C TRP A 217 15.19 2.82 -18.38
N ARG A 218 16.39 2.88 -18.98
CA ARG A 218 16.89 1.88 -19.94
C ARG A 218 15.89 1.55 -21.05
N GLY A 219 15.21 2.58 -21.55
CA GLY A 219 14.19 2.48 -22.60
C GLY A 219 12.84 1.90 -22.14
N GLN A 220 12.60 1.77 -20.84
CA GLN A 220 11.34 1.31 -20.28
C GLN A 220 10.59 2.44 -19.56
N PRO A 221 9.27 2.55 -19.75
CA PRO A 221 8.44 3.42 -18.94
C PRO A 221 8.38 2.89 -17.50
N VAL A 222 8.62 3.77 -16.54
CA VAL A 222 8.64 3.44 -15.10
C VAL A 222 7.86 4.49 -14.32
N ARG A 223 7.28 4.09 -13.19
CA ARG A 223 6.76 5.04 -12.19
C ARG A 223 7.83 5.32 -11.15
N VAL A 224 8.06 6.58 -10.83
CA VAL A 224 9.00 7.02 -9.79
C VAL A 224 8.29 6.96 -8.43
N LEU A 225 8.84 6.18 -7.49
CA LEU A 225 8.24 5.96 -6.19
C LEU A 225 8.84 6.86 -5.11
N ASP A 226 10.15 7.03 -5.09
CA ASP A 226 10.88 7.97 -4.24
C ASP A 226 12.28 8.23 -4.80
N SER A 227 12.99 9.17 -4.17
CA SER A 227 14.40 9.42 -4.42
C SER A 227 15.09 9.86 -3.12
N ASP A 228 16.32 9.40 -2.93
CA ASP A 228 17.20 9.79 -1.83
C ASP A 228 18.33 10.73 -2.28
N GLY A 229 18.22 11.29 -3.49
CA GLY A 229 19.20 12.16 -4.11
C GLY A 229 19.86 11.53 -5.33
N ASP A 230 20.80 10.61 -5.13
CA ASP A 230 21.51 9.93 -6.21
C ASP A 230 20.86 8.61 -6.63
N ARG A 231 19.96 8.04 -5.82
CA ARG A 231 19.15 6.88 -6.17
C ARG A 231 17.68 7.24 -6.30
N VAL A 232 17.01 6.45 -7.12
CA VAL A 232 15.58 6.55 -7.41
C VAL A 232 15.00 5.16 -7.34
N ARG A 233 13.96 4.98 -6.52
CA ARG A 233 13.19 3.74 -6.52
C ARG A 233 12.10 3.82 -7.56
N LEU A 234 12.06 2.80 -8.41
CA LEU A 234 11.18 2.73 -9.57
C LEU A 234 10.25 1.52 -9.46
N LEU A 235 9.04 1.67 -9.99
CA LEU A 235 8.13 0.58 -10.29
C LEU A 235 8.12 0.36 -11.81
N LEU A 236 8.42 -0.87 -12.24
CA LEU A 236 8.27 -1.30 -13.63
C LEU A 236 6.87 -1.94 -13.77
N PRO A 237 5.95 -1.37 -14.58
CA PRO A 237 4.61 -1.91 -14.72
C PRO A 237 4.62 -3.20 -15.55
N ASP A 238 4.11 -4.28 -14.96
CA ASP A 238 3.74 -5.54 -15.63
C ASP A 238 4.78 -6.13 -16.63
N PRO A 239 6.09 -6.20 -16.28
CA PRO A 239 7.08 -6.83 -17.14
C PRO A 239 6.81 -8.33 -17.28
N ASP A 240 7.29 -8.95 -18.37
CA ASP A 240 7.46 -10.40 -18.33
C ASP A 240 8.74 -10.77 -17.58
N ARG A 241 8.83 -12.04 -17.18
CA ARG A 241 9.95 -12.55 -16.39
C ARG A 241 11.30 -12.39 -17.08
N ALA A 242 11.33 -12.53 -18.42
CA ALA A 242 12.58 -12.39 -19.18
C ALA A 242 13.05 -10.94 -19.16
N GLN A 243 12.15 -10.00 -19.40
CA GLN A 243 12.41 -8.56 -19.31
C GLN A 243 12.86 -8.15 -17.90
N ALA A 244 12.13 -8.58 -16.86
CA ALA A 244 12.49 -8.26 -15.48
C ALA A 244 13.89 -8.78 -15.11
N THR A 245 14.21 -10.01 -15.51
CA THR A 245 15.53 -10.62 -15.30
C THR A 245 16.62 -9.85 -16.02
N ALA A 246 16.41 -9.50 -17.30
CA ALA A 246 17.39 -8.77 -18.10
C ALA A 246 17.69 -7.37 -17.55
N LEU A 247 16.69 -6.73 -16.94
CA LEU A 247 16.81 -5.41 -16.34
C LEU A 247 17.28 -5.44 -14.89
N GLY A 248 17.34 -6.61 -14.25
CA GLY A 248 17.67 -6.74 -12.83
C GLY A 248 16.61 -6.18 -11.90
N VAL A 249 15.35 -6.17 -12.34
CA VAL A 249 14.20 -5.73 -11.53
C VAL A 249 13.73 -6.90 -10.66
N ILE A 250 13.39 -6.61 -9.40
CA ILE A 250 13.03 -7.62 -8.41
C ILE A 250 11.52 -7.57 -8.17
N GLU A 251 10.89 -8.75 -8.13
CA GLU A 251 9.52 -8.88 -7.67
C GLU A 251 9.49 -8.82 -6.13
N VAL A 252 9.08 -7.68 -5.57
CA VAL A 252 9.06 -7.45 -4.11
C VAL A 252 7.80 -8.00 -3.45
N SER A 253 6.76 -8.22 -4.25
CA SER A 253 5.48 -8.85 -3.93
C SER A 253 4.90 -9.37 -5.24
N PRO A 254 4.05 -10.41 -5.27
CA PRO A 254 3.54 -10.97 -6.52
C PRO A 254 2.93 -9.90 -7.44
N GLY A 255 3.52 -9.74 -8.62
CA GLY A 255 3.14 -8.77 -9.66
C GLY A 255 3.72 -7.37 -9.48
N VAL A 256 4.54 -7.14 -8.46
CA VAL A 256 5.09 -5.83 -8.09
C VAL A 256 6.59 -5.82 -8.31
N TRP A 257 7.02 -5.15 -9.37
CA TRP A 257 8.40 -5.18 -9.84
C TRP A 257 9.09 -3.85 -9.56
N GLN A 258 10.09 -3.85 -8.68
CA GLN A 258 10.80 -2.65 -8.27
C GLN A 258 12.31 -2.76 -8.47
N VAL A 259 12.94 -1.60 -8.66
CA VAL A 259 14.40 -1.47 -8.78
C VAL A 259 14.84 -0.14 -8.17
N ILE A 260 16.04 -0.11 -7.62
CA ILE A 260 16.72 1.10 -7.21
C ILE A 260 17.80 1.40 -8.26
N ALA A 261 17.65 2.50 -8.98
CA ALA A 261 18.54 2.90 -10.06
C ALA A 261 19.25 4.23 -9.75
N PRO A 262 20.45 4.50 -10.31
CA PRO A 262 21.06 5.82 -10.25
C PRO A 262 20.17 6.88 -10.91
N ARG A 263 20.05 8.06 -10.29
CA ARG A 263 19.27 9.20 -10.82
C ARG A 263 19.73 9.61 -12.22
N SER A 264 21.00 9.43 -12.55
CA SER A 264 21.58 9.71 -13.86
C SER A 264 21.11 8.77 -14.97
N GLU A 265 20.55 7.60 -14.64
CA GLU A 265 19.95 6.68 -15.63
C GLU A 265 18.49 7.03 -15.96
N ILE A 266 17.93 8.05 -15.30
CA ILE A 266 16.50 8.40 -15.41
C ILE A 266 16.31 9.63 -16.29
N SER A 267 15.57 9.47 -17.38
CA SER A 267 15.20 10.54 -18.32
C SER A 267 13.68 10.76 -18.38
N ASP A 268 13.27 11.83 -19.07
CA ASP A 268 11.87 12.08 -19.45
C ASP A 268 10.89 12.05 -18.26
N VAL A 269 11.34 12.61 -17.13
CA VAL A 269 10.51 12.67 -15.92
C VAL A 269 9.33 13.60 -16.18
N SER A 270 8.12 13.09 -15.99
CA SER A 270 6.88 13.85 -16.10
C SER A 270 5.95 13.53 -14.93
N GLY A 271 5.07 14.46 -14.58
CA GLY A 271 4.17 14.32 -13.45
C GLY A 271 2.74 14.72 -13.81
N VAL A 272 1.77 13.95 -13.33
CA VAL A 272 0.36 14.32 -13.38
C VAL A 272 -0.22 14.37 -11.97
N GLU A 273 -1.06 15.37 -11.71
CA GLU A 273 -1.83 15.48 -10.47
C GLU A 273 -3.21 14.86 -10.67
N LEU A 274 -3.49 13.85 -9.86
CA LEU A 274 -4.78 13.20 -9.80
C LEU A 274 -5.57 13.81 -8.65
N ARG A 275 -6.49 14.70 -8.98
CA ARG A 275 -7.22 15.51 -7.99
C ARG A 275 -8.42 14.74 -7.45
N LEU A 276 -8.68 14.92 -6.16
CA LEU A 276 -9.94 14.51 -5.56
C LEU A 276 -11.05 15.47 -6.01
N SER A 277 -11.86 15.03 -6.99
CA SER A 277 -13.07 15.72 -7.47
C SER A 277 -14.13 15.84 -6.38
#